data_AF-A0A960K118-F1
#
_entry.id   AF-A0A960K118-F1
#
_cell.length_a   1.000
_cell.length_b   1.000
_cell.length_c   1.000
_cell.angle_alpha   90.00
_cell.angle_beta   90.00
_cell.angle_gamma   90.00
#
_symmetry.space_group_name_H-M   'P 1'
#
loop_
_entity.id
_entity.type
_entity.pdbx_description
1 polymer ?
#
loop_
_entity_poly.entity_id
_entity_poly.type
_entity_poly.pdbx_seq_one_letter_code
_entity_poly.pdbx_strand_id
1 'polypeptide(L)'
;NNMLGEEDLNPGGFHTWPAGRRLSSMMAPTVLRHEDGRLLALGSGGSNRLRTAITQVLVSFLDLGLSLEEAVVRPRLHFEHGKLQIEPGFPPESIRFLEATYPDHRFWPRPNLYFGGVHAAGVDLRDGSFFGASDARRGGVTRYVGQQPRRAPLTPGLDLDRSCRSR
;
A
#
# COMPACT_ATOMS: atom_id res chain seq x y z
N ASN A 1 13.13 11.44 19.49
CA ASN A 1 12.82 11.53 18.05
C ASN A 1 13.26 12.91 17.56
N ASN A 2 13.27 13.14 16.25
CA ASN A 2 13.67 14.40 15.61
C ASN A 2 12.50 15.03 14.83
N MET A 3 11.26 14.82 15.30
CA MET A 3 10.03 15.17 14.56
C MET A 3 9.93 16.66 14.20
N LEU A 4 10.43 17.55 15.07
CA LEU A 4 10.45 18.99 14.80
C LEU A 4 11.46 19.40 13.71
N GLY A 5 12.31 18.49 13.24
CA GLY A 5 13.19 18.68 12.09
C GLY A 5 12.58 18.24 10.76
N GLU A 6 11.38 17.66 10.75
CA GLU A 6 10.68 17.32 9.51
C GLU A 6 9.93 18.55 8.99
N GLU A 7 10.28 19.01 7.80
CA GLU A 7 9.71 20.21 7.17
C GLU A 7 8.18 20.13 7.09
N ASP A 8 7.65 18.98 6.71
CA ASP A 8 6.21 18.78 6.50
C ASP A 8 5.39 18.79 7.80
N LEU A 9 6.05 18.61 8.95
CA LEU A 9 5.42 18.76 10.25
C LEU A 9 5.51 20.21 10.77
N ASN A 10 6.23 21.08 10.07
CA ASN A 10 6.43 22.49 10.38
C ASN A 10 6.00 23.40 9.22
N PRO A 11 4.71 23.41 8.85
CA PRO A 11 4.23 24.23 7.73
C PRO A 11 4.42 25.75 7.95
N GLY A 12 4.58 26.20 9.19
CA GLY A 12 4.93 27.58 9.55
C GLY A 12 6.43 27.88 9.55
N GLY A 13 7.27 26.95 9.12
CA GLY A 13 8.74 27.02 9.21
C GLY A 13 9.30 26.47 10.53
N PHE A 14 10.58 26.13 10.51
CA PHE A 14 11.27 25.56 11.68
C PHE A 14 11.27 26.50 12.89
N HIS A 15 11.29 25.92 14.09
CA HIS A 15 11.36 26.62 15.38
C HIS A 15 10.18 27.54 15.72
N THR A 16 9.09 27.47 14.96
CA THR A 16 7.86 28.25 15.21
C THR A 16 6.78 27.47 15.98
N TRP A 17 7.00 26.16 16.21
CA TRP A 17 6.01 25.31 16.86
C TRP A 17 5.83 25.67 18.36
N PRO A 18 4.59 25.92 18.83
CA PRO A 18 4.36 26.29 20.23
C PRO A 18 4.74 25.17 21.22
N ALA A 19 5.37 25.56 22.32
CA ALA A 19 5.68 24.66 23.42
C ALA A 19 4.39 24.07 24.04
N GLY A 20 4.45 22.81 24.47
CA GLY A 20 3.32 22.11 25.09
C GLY A 20 2.20 21.70 24.12
N ARG A 21 2.33 21.97 22.82
CA ARG A 21 1.32 21.62 21.81
C ARG A 21 1.65 20.30 21.11
N ARG A 22 0.66 19.42 20.98
CA ARG A 22 0.78 18.17 20.23
C ARG A 22 1.10 18.46 18.77
N LEU A 23 2.07 17.73 18.23
CA LEU A 23 2.43 17.76 16.81
C LEU A 23 1.47 16.86 16.01
N SER A 24 0.96 17.36 14.89
CA SER A 24 0.28 16.52 13.91
C SER A 24 1.27 15.52 13.31
N SER A 25 0.87 14.28 13.13
CA SER A 25 1.68 13.27 12.44
C SER A 25 1.02 12.91 11.11
N MET A 26 1.83 12.55 10.13
CA MET A 26 1.32 11.92 8.90
C MET A 26 1.09 10.42 9.03
N MET A 27 1.34 9.81 10.20
CA MET A 27 1.05 8.39 10.42
C MET A 27 -0.40 8.06 10.08
N ALA A 28 -0.58 7.01 9.28
CA ALA A 28 -1.89 6.52 8.86
C ALA A 28 -2.02 5.00 9.12
N PRO A 29 -1.95 4.54 10.38
CA PRO A 29 -2.31 3.15 10.68
C PRO A 29 -3.75 2.94 10.24
N THR A 30 -3.96 1.91 9.41
CA THR A 30 -5.25 1.70 8.73
C THR A 30 -5.78 0.33 9.08
N VAL A 31 -7.07 0.25 9.39
CA VAL A 31 -7.81 -1.00 9.55
C VAL A 31 -8.99 -0.97 8.60
N LEU A 32 -9.18 -2.07 7.89
CA LEU A 32 -10.23 -2.29 6.91
C LEU A 32 -11.08 -3.48 7.36
N ARG A 33 -12.39 -3.34 7.17
CA ARG A 33 -13.35 -4.45 7.12
C ARG A 33 -13.98 -4.46 5.73
N HIS A 34 -13.70 -5.52 4.98
CA HIS A 34 -14.24 -5.69 3.64
C HIS A 34 -15.58 -6.45 3.67
N GLU A 35 -16.43 -6.23 2.68
CA GLU A 35 -17.77 -6.81 2.63
C GLU A 35 -17.76 -8.34 2.49
N ASP A 36 -16.71 -8.90 1.89
CA ASP A 36 -16.54 -10.36 1.75
C ASP A 36 -16.07 -11.07 3.03
N GLY A 37 -15.94 -10.36 4.15
CA GLY A 37 -15.54 -10.92 5.44
C GLY A 37 -14.05 -10.84 5.74
N ARG A 38 -13.21 -10.27 4.87
CA ARG A 38 -11.80 -10.02 5.18
C ARG A 38 -11.64 -8.83 6.13
N LEU A 39 -10.84 -9.02 7.20
CA LEU A 39 -10.30 -7.94 8.02
C LEU A 39 -8.82 -7.77 7.70
N LEU A 40 -8.36 -6.51 7.63
CA LEU A 40 -6.98 -6.18 7.31
C LEU A 40 -6.52 -5.02 8.18
N ALA A 41 -5.35 -5.16 8.80
CA ALA A 41 -4.61 -4.05 9.39
C ALA A 41 -3.34 -3.83 8.58
N LEU A 42 -3.05 -2.58 8.22
CA LEU A 42 -1.86 -2.21 7.46
C LEU A 42 -1.33 -0.84 7.86
N GLY A 43 -0.05 -0.62 7.59
CA GLY A 43 0.61 0.66 7.74
C GLY A 43 1.90 0.71 6.95
N SER A 44 2.50 1.89 6.85
CA SER A 44 3.78 2.09 6.19
C SER A 44 4.64 3.08 6.94
N GLY A 45 5.94 2.80 7.02
CA GLY A 45 6.94 3.81 7.34
C GLY A 45 7.37 4.55 6.07
N GLY A 46 7.49 5.88 6.10
CA GLY A 46 7.92 6.62 4.91
C GLY A 46 7.74 8.14 4.94
N SER A 47 7.54 8.74 6.12
CA SER A 47 7.16 10.16 6.26
C SER A 47 6.01 10.48 5.28
N ASN A 48 6.07 11.56 4.52
CA ASN A 48 5.04 12.01 3.58
C ASN A 48 4.57 10.95 2.59
N ARG A 49 5.46 10.02 2.21
CA ARG A 49 5.17 9.02 1.18
C ARG A 49 4.27 7.90 1.67
N LEU A 50 4.05 7.79 2.98
CA LEU A 50 3.27 6.69 3.56
C LEU A 50 1.82 6.69 3.08
N ARG A 51 1.21 7.87 2.86
CA ARG A 51 -0.17 7.98 2.37
C ARG A 51 -0.29 7.40 0.95
N THR A 52 0.68 7.70 0.10
CA THR A 52 0.74 7.23 -1.28
C THR A 52 1.00 5.73 -1.36
N ALA A 53 1.86 5.20 -0.48
CA ALA A 53 2.14 3.77 -0.39
C ALA A 53 0.92 2.97 0.08
N ILE A 54 0.27 3.41 1.16
CA ILE A 54 -0.94 2.75 1.70
C ILE A 54 -2.07 2.80 0.66
N THR A 55 -2.29 3.94 0.02
CA THR A 55 -3.33 4.10 -1.01
C THR A 55 -3.13 3.14 -2.17
N GLN A 56 -1.91 3.07 -2.73
CA GLN A 56 -1.62 2.16 -3.85
C GLN A 56 -1.79 0.68 -3.50
N VAL A 57 -1.43 0.28 -2.28
CA VAL A 57 -1.67 -1.10 -1.80
C VAL A 57 -3.16 -1.37 -1.66
N LEU A 58 -3.93 -0.45 -1.09
CA LEU A 58 -5.38 -0.61 -0.95
C LEU A 58 -6.09 -0.67 -2.30
N VAL A 59 -5.75 0.21 -3.24
CA VAL A 59 -6.30 0.16 -4.62
C VAL A 59 -5.96 -1.17 -5.29
N SER A 60 -4.71 -1.65 -5.14
CA SER A 60 -4.30 -2.92 -5.72
C SER A 60 -5.05 -4.12 -5.12
N PHE A 61 -5.29 -4.10 -3.82
CA PHE A 61 -5.93 -5.20 -3.09
C PHE A 61 -7.46 -5.20 -3.21
N LEU A 62 -8.09 -4.02 -3.17
CA LEU A 62 -9.54 -3.84 -3.15
C LEU A 62 -10.11 -3.69 -4.56
N ASP A 63 -9.57 -2.75 -5.33
CA ASP A 63 -10.17 -2.38 -6.62
C ASP A 63 -9.68 -3.31 -7.74
N LEU A 64 -8.42 -3.73 -7.68
CA LEU A 64 -7.81 -4.60 -8.70
C LEU A 64 -7.82 -6.08 -8.32
N GLY A 65 -8.31 -6.41 -7.12
CA GLY A 65 -8.50 -7.79 -6.66
C GLY A 65 -7.21 -8.62 -6.55
N LEU A 66 -6.04 -7.97 -6.47
CA LEU A 66 -4.76 -8.68 -6.32
C LEU A 66 -4.62 -9.29 -4.93
N SER A 67 -3.78 -10.32 -4.81
CA SER A 67 -3.36 -10.80 -3.48
C SER A 67 -2.64 -9.70 -2.70
N LEU A 68 -2.64 -9.81 -1.38
CA LEU A 68 -1.99 -8.79 -0.53
C LEU A 68 -0.47 -8.75 -0.80
N GLU A 69 0.14 -9.89 -1.07
CA GLU A 69 1.54 -10.02 -1.44
C GLU A 69 1.84 -9.28 -2.75
N GLU A 70 1.05 -9.52 -3.81
CA GLU A 70 1.17 -8.82 -5.09
C GLU A 70 0.97 -7.31 -4.92
N ALA A 71 -0.05 -6.90 -4.17
CA ALA A 71 -0.35 -5.50 -3.90
C ALA A 71 0.82 -4.78 -3.20
N VAL A 72 1.47 -5.43 -2.22
CA VAL A 72 2.61 -4.84 -1.49
C VAL A 72 3.85 -4.71 -2.37
N VAL A 73 4.15 -5.71 -3.20
CA VAL A 73 5.40 -5.70 -4.00
C VAL A 73 5.30 -4.87 -5.27
N ARG A 74 4.10 -4.52 -5.73
CA ARG A 74 3.90 -3.74 -6.96
C ARG A 74 4.77 -2.47 -7.01
N PRO A 75 5.22 -2.06 -8.21
CA PRO A 75 5.92 -0.80 -8.42
C PRO A 75 5.08 0.39 -7.93
N ARG A 76 5.73 1.38 -7.32
CA ARG A 76 5.07 2.58 -6.79
C ARG A 76 5.47 3.85 -7.52
N LEU A 77 4.52 4.77 -7.57
CA LEU A 77 4.73 6.18 -7.92
C LEU A 77 4.57 7.04 -6.67
N HIS A 78 5.26 8.16 -6.60
CA HIS A 78 4.97 9.19 -5.60
C HIS A 78 5.15 10.58 -6.19
N PHE A 79 4.13 11.41 -6.08
CA PHE A 79 4.13 12.79 -6.56
C PHE A 79 3.97 13.73 -5.37
N GLU A 80 4.90 14.66 -5.24
CA GLU A 80 4.91 15.66 -4.17
C GLU A 80 5.73 16.87 -4.62
N HIS A 81 5.26 18.08 -4.27
CA HIS A 81 5.94 19.34 -4.59
C HIS A 81 6.34 19.49 -6.07
N GLY A 82 5.48 19.05 -7.00
CA GLY A 82 5.72 19.16 -8.43
C GLY A 82 6.65 18.09 -9.02
N LYS A 83 7.23 17.22 -8.19
CA LYS A 83 8.18 16.19 -8.61
C LYS A 83 7.55 14.80 -8.57
N LEU A 84 7.64 14.07 -9.69
CA LEU A 84 7.22 12.68 -9.78
C LEU A 84 8.39 11.72 -9.54
N GLN A 85 8.19 10.71 -8.70
CA GLN A 85 9.16 9.68 -8.36
C GLN A 85 8.61 8.34 -8.84
N ILE A 86 9.43 7.56 -9.55
CA ILE A 86 8.97 6.38 -10.28
C ILE A 86 9.86 5.18 -9.99
N GLU A 87 9.29 4.11 -9.43
CA GLU A 87 9.96 2.80 -9.34
C GLU A 87 9.96 2.06 -10.69
N PRO A 88 10.88 1.12 -10.92
CA PRO A 88 10.87 0.31 -12.13
C PRO A 88 9.72 -0.72 -12.11
N GLY A 89 9.28 -1.14 -13.29
CA GLY A 89 8.27 -2.20 -13.47
C GLY A 89 6.95 -1.74 -14.09
N PHE A 90 6.83 -0.47 -14.47
CA PHE A 90 5.72 0.02 -15.28
C PHE A 90 5.93 -0.25 -16.78
N PRO A 91 4.86 -0.42 -17.57
CA PRO A 91 4.96 -0.59 -19.01
C PRO A 91 5.65 0.59 -19.71
N PRO A 92 6.46 0.38 -20.77
CA PRO A 92 7.19 1.45 -21.46
C PRO A 92 6.30 2.59 -21.98
N GLU A 93 5.09 2.29 -22.43
CA GLU A 93 4.10 3.28 -22.88
C GLU A 93 3.62 4.18 -21.73
N SER A 94 3.39 3.61 -20.55
CA SER A 94 3.04 4.37 -19.35
C SER A 94 4.19 5.28 -18.93
N ILE A 95 5.43 4.78 -19.04
CA ILE A 95 6.62 5.58 -18.75
C ILE A 95 6.73 6.79 -19.68
N ARG A 96 6.64 6.58 -21.00
CA ARG A 96 6.67 7.69 -21.97
C ARG A 96 5.58 8.73 -21.70
N PHE A 97 4.38 8.28 -21.35
CA PHE A 97 3.28 9.18 -20.98
C PHE A 97 3.60 10.01 -19.73
N LEU A 98 4.13 9.37 -18.68
CA LEU A 98 4.50 10.05 -17.44
C LEU A 98 5.63 11.06 -17.65
N GLU A 99 6.66 10.71 -18.44
CA GLU A 99 7.77 11.62 -18.79
C GLU A 99 7.28 12.88 -19.50
N ALA A 100 6.36 12.72 -20.47
CA ALA A 100 5.79 13.85 -21.20
C ALA A 100 4.89 14.73 -20.32
N THR A 101 4.19 14.13 -19.34
CA THR A 101 3.22 14.83 -18.49
C THR A 101 3.88 15.53 -17.29
N TYR A 102 4.96 14.95 -16.75
CA TYR A 102 5.64 15.43 -15.56
C TYR A 102 7.12 15.74 -15.87
N PRO A 103 7.45 16.98 -16.32
CA PRO A 103 8.82 17.33 -16.69
C PRO A 103 9.84 17.17 -15.56
N ASP A 104 9.46 17.46 -14.32
CA ASP A 104 10.28 17.14 -13.13
C ASP A 104 9.92 15.75 -12.61
N HIS A 105 10.63 14.75 -13.11
CA HIS A 105 10.49 13.36 -12.67
C HIS A 105 11.85 12.71 -12.37
N ARG A 106 11.81 11.60 -11.63
CA ARG A 106 12.98 10.76 -11.35
C ARG A 106 12.63 9.28 -11.43
N PHE A 107 13.36 8.57 -12.28
CA PHE A 107 13.39 7.11 -12.29
C PHE A 107 14.36 6.56 -11.27
N TRP A 108 13.92 5.54 -10.56
CA TRP A 108 14.76 4.81 -9.62
C TRP A 108 15.23 3.49 -10.27
N PRO A 109 16.47 3.07 -10.04
CA PRO A 109 17.02 1.86 -10.69
C PRO A 109 16.48 0.56 -10.09
N ARG A 110 15.86 0.61 -8.92
CA ARG A 110 15.35 -0.54 -8.15
C ARG A 110 14.28 -0.07 -7.15
N PRO A 111 13.42 -0.98 -6.67
CA PRO A 111 12.54 -0.68 -5.55
C PRO A 111 13.32 -0.13 -4.35
N ASN A 112 12.78 0.88 -3.68
CA ASN A 112 13.53 1.64 -2.68
C ASN A 112 12.65 2.03 -1.47
N LEU A 113 13.25 2.08 -0.27
CA LEU A 113 12.59 2.57 0.95
C LEU A 113 12.03 4.00 0.81
N TYR A 114 12.50 4.74 -0.19
CA TYR A 114 11.88 5.97 -0.63
C TYR A 114 10.36 5.80 -0.82
N PHE A 115 9.87 4.71 -1.41
CA PHE A 115 8.45 4.53 -1.69
C PHE A 115 7.63 3.94 -0.53
N GLY A 116 8.14 4.09 0.69
CA GLY A 116 7.55 3.51 1.89
C GLY A 116 7.84 2.01 2.03
N GLY A 117 7.23 1.41 3.05
CA GLY A 117 7.33 -0.02 3.32
C GLY A 117 6.06 -0.49 4.00
N VAL A 118 5.12 -1.04 3.23
CA VAL A 118 3.82 -1.46 3.73
C VAL A 118 3.94 -2.83 4.39
N HIS A 119 3.48 -2.92 5.64
CA HIS A 119 3.32 -4.19 6.35
C HIS A 119 1.85 -4.36 6.69
N ALA A 120 1.34 -5.57 6.46
CA ALA A 120 -0.08 -5.85 6.56
C ALA A 120 -0.32 -7.27 7.09
N ALA A 121 -1.34 -7.40 7.93
CA ALA A 121 -1.83 -8.66 8.46
C ALA A 121 -3.35 -8.67 8.44
N GLY A 122 -3.94 -9.79 8.06
CA GLY A 122 -5.38 -9.93 7.92
C GLY A 122 -5.87 -11.32 8.28
N VAL A 123 -7.18 -11.41 8.46
CA VAL A 123 -7.92 -12.65 8.69
C VAL A 123 -9.16 -12.66 7.81
N ASP A 124 -9.40 -13.80 7.19
CA ASP A 124 -10.67 -14.08 6.52
C ASP A 124 -11.64 -14.67 7.54
N LEU A 125 -12.71 -13.94 7.87
CA LEU A 125 -13.66 -14.38 8.90
C LEU A 125 -14.53 -15.57 8.46
N ARG A 126 -14.52 -15.92 7.16
CA ARG A 126 -15.33 -17.03 6.63
C ARG A 126 -14.74 -18.39 7.00
N ASP A 127 -13.42 -18.51 6.99
CA ASP A 127 -12.69 -19.76 7.28
C ASP A 127 -11.65 -19.62 8.40
N GLY A 128 -11.46 -18.42 8.94
CA GLY A 128 -10.49 -18.11 9.99
C GLY A 128 -9.04 -18.03 9.49
N SER A 129 -8.80 -18.07 8.18
CA SER A 129 -7.45 -18.10 7.63
C SER A 129 -6.75 -16.75 7.76
N PHE A 130 -5.51 -16.79 8.25
CA PHE A 130 -4.64 -15.61 8.28
C PHE A 130 -3.95 -15.43 6.93
N PHE A 131 -3.78 -14.18 6.54
CA PHE A 131 -2.98 -13.75 5.40
C PHE A 131 -2.19 -12.49 5.78
N GLY A 132 -1.09 -12.20 5.08
CA GLY A 132 -0.23 -11.09 5.47
C GLY A 132 0.93 -10.90 4.51
N ALA A 133 1.34 -9.65 4.35
CA ALA A 133 2.44 -9.29 3.46
C ALA A 133 3.34 -8.25 4.13
N SER A 134 4.63 -8.34 3.82
CA SER A 134 5.65 -7.46 4.35
C SER A 134 6.52 -6.92 3.24
N ASP A 135 6.77 -5.62 3.24
CA ASP A 135 7.54 -4.98 2.17
C ASP A 135 9.04 -5.20 2.31
N ALA A 136 9.65 -5.82 1.30
CA ALA A 136 11.08 -6.01 1.20
C ALA A 136 11.88 -4.70 1.10
N ARG A 137 11.26 -3.57 0.69
CA ARG A 137 11.89 -2.23 0.69
C ARG A 137 12.39 -1.82 2.08
N ARG A 138 11.81 -2.40 3.14
CA ARG A 138 12.24 -2.20 4.54
C ARG A 138 12.73 -3.49 5.21
N GLY A 139 13.01 -4.54 4.44
CA GLY A 139 13.48 -5.83 4.97
C GLY A 139 12.42 -6.56 5.81
N GLY A 140 11.13 -6.33 5.54
CA GLY A 140 10.06 -6.95 6.31
C GLY A 140 9.94 -8.45 6.10
N VAL A 141 9.38 -9.13 7.10
CA VAL A 141 9.12 -10.58 7.09
C VAL A 141 7.71 -10.85 7.61
N THR A 142 6.96 -11.69 6.91
CA THR A 142 5.68 -12.22 7.42
C THR A 142 5.92 -13.58 8.05
N ARG A 143 5.36 -13.81 9.24
CA ARG A 143 5.32 -15.14 9.89
C ARG A 143 3.92 -15.43 10.41
N TYR A 144 3.48 -16.66 10.20
CA TYR A 144 2.24 -17.20 10.74
C TYR A 144 2.58 -18.06 11.96
N VAL A 145 1.83 -17.87 13.07
CA VAL A 145 2.03 -18.61 14.31
C VAL A 145 0.76 -19.38 14.64
N GLY A 146 0.88 -20.69 14.89
CA GLY A 146 -0.25 -21.59 15.14
C GLY A 146 -0.65 -22.41 13.91
N GLN A 147 -1.68 -23.24 14.05
CA GLN A 147 -2.25 -23.98 12.91
C GLN A 147 -3.11 -23.03 12.07
N GLN A 148 -2.74 -22.85 10.80
CA GLN A 148 -3.62 -22.18 9.84
C GLN A 148 -4.81 -23.09 9.56
N PRO A 149 -6.05 -22.60 9.57
CA PRO A 149 -7.18 -23.43 9.16
C PRO A 149 -6.94 -23.89 7.73
N ARG A 150 -7.19 -25.17 7.47
CA ARG A 150 -6.99 -25.75 6.14
C ARG A 150 -7.90 -25.00 5.17
N ARG A 151 -7.32 -24.33 4.15
CA ARG A 151 -8.10 -23.85 3.01
C ARG A 151 -8.91 -25.04 2.47
N ALA A 152 -10.23 -24.92 2.45
CA ALA A 152 -11.04 -25.85 1.70
C ALA A 152 -10.57 -25.80 0.23
N PRO A 153 -10.39 -26.94 -0.46
CA PRO A 153 -10.02 -26.91 -1.86
C PRO A 153 -11.03 -26.05 -2.61
N LEU A 154 -10.52 -25.13 -3.43
CA LEU A 154 -11.34 -24.34 -4.36
C LEU A 154 -12.21 -25.33 -5.13
N THR A 155 -13.52 -25.28 -4.91
CA THR A 155 -14.45 -26.04 -5.74
C THR A 155 -14.27 -25.50 -7.16
N PRO A 156 -13.94 -26.35 -8.16
CA PRO A 156 -13.90 -25.89 -9.54
C PRO A 156 -15.24 -25.22 -9.84
N GLY A 157 -15.17 -24.02 -10.42
CA GLY A 157 -16.31 -23.11 -10.54
C GLY A 157 -17.56 -23.80 -11.05
N LEU A 158 -18.70 -23.49 -10.42
CA LEU A 158 -19.97 -23.60 -11.11
C LEU A 158 -19.87 -22.66 -12.33
N ASP A 159 -19.98 -23.28 -13.49
CA ASP A 159 -20.06 -22.67 -14.81
C ASP A 159 -21.25 -21.69 -14.83
N LEU A 160 -21.00 -20.41 -14.54
CA LEU A 160 -21.98 -19.33 -14.62
C LEU A 160 -22.12 -18.85 -16.08
N ASP A 161 -22.49 -19.76 -16.98
CA ASP A 161 -22.86 -19.41 -18.37
C ASP A 161 -24.20 -20.02 -18.81
N ARG A 162 -25.16 -20.16 -17.88
CA ARG A 162 -26.53 -20.58 -18.21
C ARG A 162 -27.61 -19.80 -17.47
N SER A 163 -27.71 -18.49 -17.71
CA SER A 163 -28.98 -17.79 -17.48
C SER A 163 -29.27 -16.56 -18.36
N CYS A 164 -28.45 -16.23 -19.37
CA CYS A 164 -28.78 -15.14 -20.30
C CYS A 164 -29.48 -15.60 -21.60
N ARG A 165 -30.40 -16.57 -21.50
CA ARG A 165 -31.39 -16.84 -22.55
C ARG A 165 -32.77 -17.03 -21.92
N SER A 166 -33.73 -16.22 -22.36
CA SER A 166 -35.15 -16.12 -21.96
C SER A 166 -35.45 -15.26 -20.72
N ARG A 167 -35.59 -13.96 -20.93
CA ARG A 167 -36.89 -13.26 -21.00
C ARG A 167 -36.67 -11.81 -21.44
#